data_AF-A0A2D6Q446-F1
#
_entry.id   AF-A0A2D6Q446-F1
#
_cell.length_a   1.000
_cell.length_b   1.000
_cell.length_c   1.000
_cell.angle_alpha   90.00
_cell.angle_beta   90.00
_cell.angle_gamma   90.00
#
_symmetry.space_group_name_H-M   'P 1'
#
loop_
_entity.id
_entity.type
_entity.pdbx_description
1 polymer ?
#
loop_
_entity_poly.entity_id
_entity_poly.type
_entity_poly.pdbx_seq_one_letter_code
_entity_poly.pdbx_strand_id
1 'polypeptide(L)' 'MAKRFTRKLQRTSTHSYILNIPKELVDQFGWRERQKIEIIFGGRKHDLLIRDWVPRKKVSKKANP' A
#
# COMPACT_ATOMS: atom_id res chain seq x y z
N MET A 1 -13.53 -12.52 13.10
CA MET A 1 -12.30 -12.50 13.93
C MET A 1 -11.24 -11.69 13.21
N ALA A 2 -10.52 -10.80 13.90
CA ALA A 2 -9.41 -10.07 13.30
C ALA A 2 -8.22 -11.03 13.07
N LYS A 3 -7.83 -11.25 11.81
CA LYS A 3 -6.65 -12.05 11.48
C LYS A 3 -5.40 -11.18 11.63
N ARG A 4 -4.41 -11.66 12.40
CA ARG A 4 -3.10 -11.00 12.55
C ARG A 4 -2.04 -11.78 11.79
N PHE A 5 -1.28 -11.08 10.94
CA PHE A 5 -0.16 -11.67 10.21
C PHE A 5 1.16 -11.07 10.71
N THR A 6 2.04 -11.92 11.24
CA THR A 6 3.40 -11.52 11.64
C THR A 6 4.39 -12.10 10.63
N ARG A 7 5.20 -11.23 10.01
CA ARG A 7 6.20 -11.61 9.00
C ARG A 7 7.53 -10.90 9.30
N LYS A 8 8.63 -11.55 8.94
CA LYS A 8 9.96 -10.92 8.99
C LYS A 8 10.16 -10.06 7.76
N LEU A 9 10.77 -8.89 7.94
CA LEU A 9 11.22 -8.06 6.84
C LEU A 9 12.42 -8.74 6.16
N GLN A 10 12.39 -8.87 4.84
CA GLN A 10 13.48 -9.48 4.07
C GLN A 10 14.23 -8.40 3.30
N ARG A 11 15.56 -8.44 3.32
CA ARG A 11 16.40 -7.52 2.54
C ARG A 11 16.49 -8.01 1.10
N THR A 12 16.23 -7.15 0.15
CA THR A 12 16.37 -7.45 -1.29
C THR A 12 17.59 -6.78 -1.89
N SER A 13 17.96 -5.59 -1.41
CA SER A 13 19.12 -4.84 -1.89
C SER A 13 19.77 -4.05 -0.75
N THR A 14 20.78 -3.24 -1.08
CA THR A 14 21.43 -2.36 -0.10
C THR A 14 20.43 -1.45 0.62
N HIS A 15 19.43 -0.94 -0.09
CA HIS A 15 18.47 0.07 0.41
C HIS A 15 17.00 -0.36 0.30
N SER A 16 16.72 -1.60 -0.10
CA SER A 16 15.36 -2.08 -0.33
C SER A 16 15.05 -3.33 0.48
N TYR A 17 13.87 -3.32 1.07
CA TYR A 17 13.30 -4.44 1.80
C TYR A 17 11.95 -4.81 1.21
N ILE A 18 11.58 -6.07 1.40
CA ILE A 18 10.29 -6.63 0.99
C ILE A 18 9.58 -7.26 2.18
N LEU A 19 8.26 -7.21 2.14
CA LEU A 19 7.37 -7.90 3.06
C LEU A 19 6.45 -8.80 2.25
N ASN A 20 6.41 -10.10 2.58
CA ASN A 20 5.53 -11.03 1.89
C ASN A 20 4.09 -10.84 2.39
N ILE A 21 3.23 -10.40 1.48
CA ILE A 21 1.79 -10.26 1.72
C ILE A 21 1.15 -11.65 1.53
N PRO A 22 0.44 -12.19 2.54
CA PRO A 22 -0.29 -13.45 2.39
C PRO A 22 -1.24 -13.42 1.20
N LYS A 23 -1.27 -14.51 0.43
CA LYS A 23 -2.15 -14.66 -0.75
C LYS A 23 -3.61 -14.36 -0.44
N GLU A 24 -4.10 -14.79 0.73
CA GLU A 24 -5.46 -14.50 1.19
C GLU A 24 -5.81 -13.00 1.18
N LEU A 25 -4.87 -12.13 1.55
CA LEU A 25 -5.09 -10.68 1.51
C LEU A 25 -5.10 -10.18 0.07
N VAL A 26 -4.16 -10.64 -0.75
CA VAL A 26 -4.10 -10.28 -2.18
C VAL A 26 -5.43 -10.61 -2.87
N ASP A 27 -5.98 -11.80 -2.61
CA ASP A 27 -7.26 -12.24 -3.16
C ASP A 27 -8.44 -11.41 -2.61
N GLN A 28 -8.46 -11.12 -1.30
CA GLN A 28 -9.50 -10.29 -0.67
C GLN A 28 -9.54 -8.85 -1.19
N PHE A 29 -8.38 -8.24 -1.41
CA PHE A 29 -8.27 -6.90 -1.99
C PHE A 29 -8.40 -6.89 -3.52
N GLY A 30 -8.50 -8.06 -4.17
CA GLY A 30 -8.55 -8.16 -5.64
C GLY A 30 -7.26 -7.69 -6.33
N TRP A 31 -6.15 -7.76 -5.61
CA TRP A 31 -4.85 -7.27 -6.04
C TRP A 31 -4.23 -8.16 -7.11
N ARG A 32 -3.60 -7.53 -8.11
CA ARG A 32 -2.93 -8.23 -9.22
C ARG A 32 -1.43 -8.03 -9.18
N GLU A 33 -0.70 -8.97 -9.77
CA GLU A 33 0.74 -8.83 -9.94
C GLU A 33 1.09 -7.53 -10.68
N ARG A 34 2.18 -6.87 -10.23
CA ARG A 34 2.72 -5.62 -10.80
C ARG A 34 1.79 -4.41 -10.77
N GLN A 35 0.63 -4.48 -10.11
CA GLN A 35 -0.21 -3.30 -9.93
C GLN A 35 0.46 -2.27 -8.99
N LYS A 36 0.01 -1.01 -9.09
CA LYS A 36 0.46 0.05 -8.18
C LYS A 36 -0.29 -0.03 -6.85
N ILE A 37 0.45 0.09 -5.75
CA ILE A 37 -0.07 0.11 -4.39
C ILE A 37 0.55 1.31 -3.70
N GLU A 38 -0.20 1.97 -2.82
CA GLU A 38 0.28 3.10 -2.05
C GLU A 38 0.72 2.65 -0.65
N ILE A 39 1.93 3.05 -0.26
CA ILE A 39 2.44 2.91 1.10
C ILE A 39 2.43 4.30 1.72
N ILE A 40 1.59 4.50 2.73
CA ILE A 40 1.50 5.76 3.46
C ILE A 40 2.17 5.57 4.81
N PHE A 41 3.08 6.50 5.09
CA PHE A 41 3.63 6.72 6.41
C PHE A 41 3.13 8.06 6.91
N GLY A 42 2.17 8.04 7.84
CA GLY A 42 1.62 9.22 8.52
C GLY A 42 2.06 9.21 9.98
N GLY A 43 2.48 10.36 10.51
CA GLY A 43 3.30 10.46 11.73
C GLY A 43 2.73 9.94 13.08
N ARG A 44 3.53 10.25 14.13
CA ARG A 44 3.45 9.91 15.58
C ARG A 44 3.52 8.44 15.98
N LYS A 45 3.27 7.46 15.11
CA LYS A 45 3.43 6.03 15.46
C LYS A 45 4.09 5.26 14.32
N HIS A 46 4.77 4.17 14.64
CA HIS A 46 5.44 3.26 13.71
C HIS A 46 4.43 2.42 12.89
N ASP A 47 3.40 3.09 12.39
CA ASP A 47 2.30 2.49 11.66
C ASP A 47 2.52 2.74 10.16
N LEU A 48 2.42 1.67 9.38
CA LEU A 48 2.52 1.70 7.94
C LEU A 48 1.19 1.25 7.37
N LEU A 49 0.56 2.11 6.56
CA LEU A 49 -0.71 1.82 5.93
C LEU A 49 -0.48 1.50 4.45
N ILE A 50 -0.97 0.34 4.02
CA ILE A 50 -0.93 -0.12 2.63
C ILE A 50 -2.35 -0.05 2.08
N ARG A 51 -2.55 0.60 0.94
CA ARG A 51 -3.86 0.70 0.29
C ARG A 51 -3.77 0.74 -1.23
N ASP A 52 -4.91 0.58 -1.89
CA ASP A 52 -5.01 0.75 -3.33
C ASP A 52 -4.55 2.13 -3.79
N TRP A 53 -3.78 2.13 -4.88
CA TRP A 53 -3.40 3.37 -5.51
C TRP A 53 -4.60 3.94 -6.28
N VAL A 54 -5.12 5.06 -5.78
CA VAL A 54 -6.15 5.83 -6.48
C VAL A 54 -5.48 6.96 -7.25
N PRO A 55 -5.64 7.05 -8.58
CA PRO A 55 -5.11 8.17 -9.33
C PRO A 55 -5.73 9.47 -8.82
N ARG A 56 -4.89 10.45 -8.47
CA ARG A 56 -5.37 11.79 -8.15
C ARG A 56 -6.14 12.32 -9.35
N LYS A 57 -7.47 12.46 -9.24
CA LYS A 57 -8.25 13.21 -10.22
C LYS A 57 -7.68 14.63 -10.23
N LYS A 58 -7.16 15.07 -11.38
CA LYS A 58 -6.88 16.49 -11.59
C LYS A 58 -8.21 17.20 -11.44
N VAL A 59 -8.41 17.91 -10.33
CA VAL A 59 -9.55 18.83 -10.19
C VAL A 59 -9.36 19.85 -11.30
N SER A 60 -10.17 19.75 -12.35
CA SER A 60 -10.25 20.81 -13.35
C SER A 60 -10.71 22.06 -12.58
N LYS A 61 -9.79 23.00 -12.38
CA LYS A 61 -10.16 24.37 -12.03
C LYS A 61 -10.98 24.90 -13.20
N LYS A 62 -12.30 24.68 -13.21
CA LYS A 62 -13.18 25.53 -13.99
C LYS A 62 -13.09 26.91 -13.34
N ALA A 63 -12.40 27.80 -14.03
CA ALA A 63 -12.46 29.23 -13.80
C ALA A 63 -13.94 29.64 -13.76
N ASN A 64 -14.34 30.34 -12.71
CA ASN A 64 -15.65 30.99 -12.69
C ASN A 64 -15.46 32.43 -13.21
N PRO A 65 -16.37 32.93 -14.05
CA PRO A 65 -16.27 34.23 -14.72
C PRO A 65 -16.34 35.41 -13.76
#